data_AF-A0A5C1Q8Q2-F1
#
_entry.id   AF-A0A5C1Q8Q2-F1
#
_cell.length_a   1.000
_cell.length_b   1.000
_cell.length_c   1.000
_cell.angle_alpha   90.00
_cell.angle_beta   90.00
_cell.angle_gamma   90.00
#
_symmetry.space_group_name_H-M   'P 1'
#
loop_
_entity.id
_entity.type
_entity.pdbx_description
1 polymer ?
#
loop_
_entity_poly.entity_id
_entity_poly.type
_entity_poly.pdbx_seq_one_letter_code
_entity_poly.pdbx_strand_id
1 'polypeptide(L)'
;MIKTLFKILLVILFVIVSILFFNRKINNHNWGSYTPIILDRDEDVVKALDTLGKLGFNGIIYEDGISIGINNYIDLEERGLKDISSLLDKNDYRNTPYISNLNSLFRTKDDNKPIMYVKLDRTNIFSIYNIYKAFEQNAIPYKVGDPLFMRVVLNYLSFILLLLLFGFGCRTRVIISILSGVIAYLYMDASSLYKYSVFFIGYFLIIMIVESISFSNRYIKRNNIGIIRVLLGTILFILPSFFPIFIDLSNTLYTPIPLEETGFGYENLENSFDESTPNISNYFTHYAYQKSFLYGDKYLFPTYGNSVTIDEFKREDYYLSRNEKVVFTYDDDYLSEFLSYCDTTALGRFYKDYGRPFKLELNSLLSLYTNSKEYTYVGILAICMFFSSFFFKKGRDKKLKY
;
A
#
# COMPACT_ATOMS: atom_id res chain seq x y z
N MET A 1 -16.34 28.05 34.29
CA MET A 1 -15.00 27.46 34.45
C MET A 1 -14.95 25.98 34.07
N ILE A 2 -15.70 25.08 34.73
CA ILE A 2 -15.69 23.62 34.47
C ILE A 2 -15.93 23.25 32.99
N LYS A 3 -16.88 23.91 32.32
CA LYS A 3 -17.18 23.66 30.89
C LYS A 3 -16.04 24.06 29.95
N THR A 4 -15.31 25.13 30.30
CA THR A 4 -14.17 25.61 29.51
C THR A 4 -12.99 24.66 29.69
N LEU A 5 -12.74 24.24 30.94
CA LEU A 5 -11.70 23.27 31.27
C LEU A 5 -11.93 21.94 30.53
N PHE A 6 -13.17 21.42 30.54
CA PHE A 6 -13.52 20.18 29.84
C PHE A 6 -13.28 20.27 28.33
N LYS A 7 -13.62 21.39 27.69
CA LYS A 7 -13.36 21.60 26.26
C LYS A 7 -11.86 21.57 25.95
N ILE A 8 -11.06 22.26 26.76
CA ILE A 8 -9.60 22.28 26.60
C ILE A 8 -9.03 20.88 26.76
N LEU A 9 -9.48 20.14 27.78
CA LEU A 9 -9.01 18.78 28.06
C LEU A 9 -9.36 17.81 26.91
N LEU A 10 -10.53 17.99 26.28
CA LEU A 10 -10.92 17.20 25.13
C LEU A 10 -10.10 17.55 23.87
N VAL A 11 -9.83 18.83 23.62
CA VAL A 11 -8.93 19.25 22.53
C VAL A 11 -7.52 18.68 22.74
N ILE A 12 -6.98 18.73 23.96
CA ILE A 12 -5.66 18.16 24.29
C ILE A 12 -5.66 16.65 24.06
N LEU A 13 -6.65 15.92 24.59
CA LEU A 13 -6.78 14.47 24.36
C LEU A 13 -6.82 14.15 22.86
N PHE A 14 -7.52 14.97 22.07
CA PHE A 14 -7.63 14.77 20.64
C PHE A 14 -6.31 15.02 19.91
N VAL A 15 -5.61 16.11 20.23
CA VAL A 15 -4.27 16.40 19.69
C VAL A 15 -3.32 15.25 20.02
N ILE A 16 -3.37 14.72 21.24
CA ILE A 16 -2.59 13.54 21.63
C ILE A 16 -2.98 12.32 20.79
N VAL A 17 -4.27 12.03 20.61
CA VAL A 17 -4.73 10.90 19.78
C VAL A 17 -4.30 11.06 18.32
N SER A 18 -4.39 12.27 17.75
CA SER A 18 -3.90 12.55 16.39
C SER A 18 -2.38 12.39 16.29
N ILE A 19 -1.60 12.89 17.26
CA ILE A 19 -0.15 12.71 17.29
C ILE A 19 0.21 11.23 17.42
N LEU A 20 -0.46 10.48 18.31
CA LEU A 20 -0.26 9.04 18.47
C LEU A 20 -0.62 8.28 17.19
N PHE A 21 -1.63 8.74 16.44
CA PHE A 21 -2.03 8.18 15.16
C PHE A 21 -0.97 8.45 14.08
N PHE A 22 -0.45 9.68 13.99
CA PHE A 22 0.61 10.06 13.05
C PHE A 22 1.97 9.40 13.38
N ASN A 23 2.29 9.25 14.66
CA ASN A 23 3.56 8.66 15.12
C ASN A 23 3.55 7.12 15.14
N ARG A 24 2.40 6.48 14.88
CA ARG A 24 2.34 5.02 14.86
C ARG A 24 3.12 4.51 13.66
N LYS A 25 4.16 3.70 13.92
CA LYS A 25 4.88 2.96 12.89
C LYS A 25 3.86 2.21 12.04
N ILE A 26 3.80 2.58 10.77
CA ILE A 26 2.98 1.94 9.76
C ILE A 26 3.52 0.53 9.61
N ASN A 27 2.65 -0.48 9.75
CA ASN A 27 3.01 -1.82 9.30
C ASN A 27 3.22 -1.71 7.79
N ASN A 28 4.48 -1.62 7.38
CA ASN A 28 4.88 -1.46 5.99
C ASN A 28 4.61 -2.77 5.26
N HIS A 29 3.37 -2.97 4.80
CA HIS A 29 3.02 -3.91 3.73
C HIS A 29 3.47 -3.38 2.36
N ASN A 30 4.28 -2.33 2.36
CA ASN A 30 4.76 -1.69 1.14
C ASN A 30 6.08 -2.30 0.74
N TRP A 31 6.33 -2.34 -0.56
CA TRP A 31 7.57 -2.79 -1.20
C TRP A 31 8.75 -1.86 -0.93
N GLY A 32 9.22 -1.77 0.31
CA GLY A 32 10.31 -0.87 0.70
C GLY A 32 9.92 0.59 0.44
N SER A 33 10.58 1.23 -0.52
CA SER A 33 10.29 2.60 -1.01
C SER A 33 9.42 2.64 -2.27
N TYR A 34 9.01 1.49 -2.80
CA TYR A 34 8.13 1.40 -3.95
C TYR A 34 6.67 1.47 -3.54
N THR A 35 5.89 2.16 -4.37
CA THR A 35 4.45 2.29 -4.27
C THR A 35 3.81 1.66 -5.50
N PRO A 36 2.89 0.69 -5.34
CA PRO A 36 2.17 0.11 -6.46
C PRO A 36 1.17 1.13 -7.04
N ILE A 37 1.13 1.19 -8.37
CA ILE A 37 0.22 1.96 -9.20
C ILE A 37 -0.47 0.95 -10.11
N ILE A 38 -1.77 0.78 -9.94
CA ILE A 38 -2.61 -0.10 -10.76
C ILE A 38 -3.19 0.74 -11.89
N LEU A 39 -3.04 0.28 -13.12
CA LEU A 39 -3.49 0.93 -14.34
C LEU A 39 -4.62 0.12 -14.95
N ASP A 40 -5.56 0.75 -15.65
CA ASP A 40 -6.72 0.02 -16.19
C ASP A 40 -6.37 -0.83 -17.42
N ARG A 41 -5.36 -0.45 -18.22
CA ARG A 41 -4.97 -1.13 -19.47
C ARG A 41 -3.46 -1.11 -19.70
N ASP A 42 -2.97 -2.04 -20.52
CA ASP A 42 -1.54 -2.12 -20.88
C ASP A 42 -1.02 -0.88 -21.62
N GLU A 43 -1.85 -0.27 -22.49
CA GLU A 43 -1.49 0.97 -23.20
C GLU A 43 -1.24 2.14 -22.24
N ASP A 44 -1.90 2.12 -21.07
CA ASP A 44 -1.75 3.16 -20.06
C ASP A 44 -0.40 3.04 -19.31
N VAL A 45 0.25 1.86 -19.34
CA VAL A 45 1.63 1.67 -18.83
C VAL A 45 2.62 2.52 -19.60
N VAL A 46 2.56 2.51 -20.93
CA VAL A 46 3.50 3.28 -21.79
C VAL A 46 3.34 4.78 -21.55
N LYS A 47 2.09 5.26 -21.45
CA LYS A 47 1.80 6.67 -21.14
C LYS A 47 2.26 7.04 -19.73
N ALA A 48 2.06 6.15 -18.76
CA ALA A 48 2.52 6.34 -17.39
C ALA A 48 4.04 6.44 -17.32
N LEU A 49 4.77 5.58 -18.04
CA LEU A 49 6.24 5.63 -18.12
C LEU A 49 6.76 6.95 -18.70
N ASP A 50 6.21 7.39 -19.84
CA ASP A 50 6.58 8.69 -20.43
C ASP A 50 6.28 9.86 -19.48
N THR A 51 5.11 9.83 -18.83
CA THR A 51 4.69 10.86 -17.88
C THR A 51 5.59 10.90 -16.65
N LEU A 52 5.89 9.75 -16.05
CA LEU A 52 6.77 9.63 -14.89
C LEU A 52 8.22 9.99 -15.22
N GLY A 53 8.70 9.62 -16.42
CA GLY A 53 10.01 10.00 -16.94
C GLY A 53 10.15 11.52 -17.07
N LYS A 54 9.12 12.21 -17.60
CA LYS A 54 9.07 13.68 -17.67
C LYS A 54 9.09 14.36 -16.30
N LEU A 55 8.59 13.68 -15.26
CA LEU A 55 8.64 14.14 -13.87
C LEU A 55 9.97 13.80 -13.17
N GLY A 56 10.88 13.07 -13.82
CA GLY A 56 12.19 12.71 -13.27
C GLY A 56 12.18 11.49 -12.32
N PHE A 57 11.15 10.64 -12.37
CA PHE A 57 11.14 9.39 -11.62
C PHE A 57 11.98 8.33 -12.33
N ASN A 58 13.07 7.88 -11.70
CA ASN A 58 14.02 6.93 -12.29
C ASN A 58 13.92 5.50 -11.72
N GLY A 59 13.14 5.29 -10.65
CA GLY A 59 12.96 3.99 -10.00
C GLY A 59 11.60 3.38 -10.32
N ILE A 60 11.37 3.05 -11.58
CA ILE A 60 10.09 2.48 -12.04
C ILE A 60 10.30 1.02 -12.44
N ILE A 61 9.53 0.13 -11.85
CA ILE A 61 9.54 -1.31 -12.14
C ILE A 61 8.17 -1.68 -12.71
N TYR A 62 8.17 -2.38 -13.84
CA TYR A 62 6.97 -2.82 -14.55
C TYR A 62 7.32 -4.10 -15.32
N GLU A 63 6.30 -4.85 -15.75
CA GLU A 63 6.43 -6.18 -16.35
C GLU A 63 7.47 -6.25 -17.49
N ASP A 64 7.42 -5.29 -18.43
CA ASP A 64 8.32 -5.31 -19.59
C ASP A 64 9.69 -4.70 -19.31
N GLY A 65 9.81 -3.98 -18.20
CA GLY A 65 11.04 -3.31 -17.79
C GLY A 65 11.98 -4.19 -16.98
N ILE A 66 11.57 -5.43 -16.69
CA ILE A 66 12.38 -6.37 -15.93
C ILE A 66 13.03 -7.43 -16.82
N SER A 67 14.27 -7.75 -16.48
CA SER A 67 15.03 -8.88 -17.00
C SER A 67 15.20 -9.95 -15.93
N ILE A 68 15.34 -11.20 -16.37
CA ILE A 68 15.73 -12.33 -15.53
C ILE A 68 16.87 -13.09 -16.23
N GLY A 69 17.77 -13.68 -15.43
CA GLY A 69 18.87 -14.48 -15.96
C GLY A 69 18.39 -15.87 -16.32
N ILE A 70 18.55 -16.28 -17.58
CA ILE A 70 18.23 -17.62 -18.07
C ILE A 70 19.52 -18.27 -18.56
N ASN A 71 19.73 -19.54 -18.21
CA ASN A 71 20.89 -20.28 -18.70
C ASN A 71 20.77 -20.55 -20.21
N ASN A 72 21.77 -20.12 -20.98
CA ASN A 72 21.86 -20.34 -22.43
C ASN A 72 22.81 -21.49 -22.81
N TYR A 73 23.07 -22.41 -21.88
CA TYR A 73 24.03 -23.51 -21.92
C TYR A 73 25.51 -23.13 -21.82
N ILE A 74 25.83 -21.84 -21.68
CA ILE A 74 27.19 -21.33 -21.52
C ILE A 74 27.27 -20.47 -20.26
N ASP A 75 26.39 -19.47 -20.18
CA ASP A 75 26.31 -18.50 -19.10
C ASP A 75 24.84 -18.14 -18.77
N LEU A 76 24.68 -17.27 -17.78
CA LEU A 76 23.40 -16.64 -17.48
C LEU A 76 23.22 -15.43 -18.40
N GLU A 77 22.25 -15.52 -19.29
CA GLU A 77 21.89 -14.43 -20.18
C GLU A 77 20.64 -13.72 -19.64
N GLU A 78 20.71 -12.39 -19.50
CA GLU A 78 19.55 -11.60 -19.13
C GLU A 78 18.55 -11.49 -20.29
N ARG A 79 17.31 -11.91 -20.03
CA ARG A 79 16.19 -11.84 -20.98
C ARG A 79 15.04 -11.06 -20.38
N GLY A 80 14.40 -10.21 -21.17
CA GLY A 80 13.18 -9.50 -20.76
C GLY A 80 12.05 -10.50 -20.49
N LEU A 81 11.24 -10.25 -19.47
CA LEU A 81 10.16 -11.18 -19.07
C LEU A 81 9.20 -11.50 -20.22
N LYS A 82 8.89 -10.52 -21.07
CA LYS A 82 8.05 -10.70 -22.27
C LYS A 82 8.62 -11.74 -23.24
N ASP A 83 9.93 -11.77 -23.41
CA ASP A 83 10.60 -12.62 -24.38
C ASP A 83 10.67 -14.07 -23.92
N ILE A 84 10.60 -14.33 -22.61
CA ILE A 84 10.72 -15.67 -22.03
C ILE A 84 9.66 -16.61 -22.57
N SER A 85 8.42 -16.14 -22.71
CA SER A 85 7.31 -16.96 -23.23
C SER A 85 7.52 -17.44 -24.67
N SER A 86 8.34 -16.72 -25.44
CA SER A 86 8.73 -17.10 -26.81
C SER A 86 9.99 -17.96 -26.85
N LEU A 87 10.85 -17.85 -25.83
CA LEU A 87 12.13 -18.56 -25.73
C LEU A 87 11.98 -19.95 -25.12
N LEU A 88 11.14 -20.09 -24.10
CA LEU A 88 10.98 -21.30 -23.31
C LEU A 88 9.58 -21.87 -23.55
N ASP A 89 9.52 -23.13 -23.98
CA ASP A 89 8.28 -23.91 -23.91
C ASP A 89 7.86 -24.05 -22.45
N LYS A 90 6.56 -24.20 -22.18
CA LYS A 90 6.06 -24.47 -20.82
C LYS A 90 6.70 -25.71 -20.20
N ASN A 91 7.13 -26.68 -21.02
CA ASN A 91 7.80 -27.90 -20.61
C ASN A 91 9.34 -27.80 -20.60
N ASP A 92 9.93 -26.65 -20.96
CA ASP A 92 11.37 -26.44 -20.82
C ASP A 92 11.75 -26.45 -19.34
N TYR A 93 12.75 -27.23 -18.96
CA TYR A 93 13.19 -27.34 -17.56
C TYR A 93 13.65 -26.00 -16.97
N ARG A 94 14.12 -25.08 -17.81
CA ARG A 94 14.51 -23.72 -17.39
C ARG A 94 13.30 -22.85 -17.05
N ASN A 95 12.09 -23.21 -17.47
CA ASN A 95 10.86 -22.52 -17.10
C ASN A 95 10.46 -22.91 -15.65
N THR A 96 11.11 -22.27 -14.69
CA THR A 96 10.93 -22.59 -13.27
C THR A 96 9.60 -22.09 -12.70
N PRO A 97 9.14 -22.62 -11.55
CA PRO A 97 7.97 -22.08 -10.83
C PRO A 97 8.04 -20.56 -10.63
N TYR A 98 9.23 -20.03 -10.30
CA TYR A 98 9.45 -18.60 -10.17
C TYR A 98 9.09 -17.79 -11.43
N ILE A 99 9.55 -18.21 -12.62
CA ILE A 99 9.21 -17.54 -13.89
C ILE A 99 7.70 -17.56 -14.09
N SER A 100 7.08 -18.73 -13.89
CA SER A 100 5.63 -18.89 -14.14
C SER A 100 4.76 -18.01 -13.24
N ASN A 101 5.24 -17.69 -12.04
CA ASN A 101 4.54 -16.86 -11.08
C ASN A 101 4.94 -15.37 -11.17
N LEU A 102 5.96 -15.00 -11.94
CA LEU A 102 6.50 -13.64 -11.91
C LEU A 102 5.50 -12.59 -12.40
N ASN A 103 4.67 -12.92 -13.39
CA ASN A 103 3.62 -12.03 -13.91
C ASN A 103 2.60 -11.64 -12.82
N SER A 104 2.39 -12.49 -11.82
CA SER A 104 1.46 -12.21 -10.71
C SER A 104 1.89 -11.01 -9.84
N LEU A 105 3.17 -10.63 -9.91
CA LEU A 105 3.67 -9.42 -9.27
C LEU A 105 3.21 -8.15 -10.01
N PHE A 106 3.04 -8.22 -11.33
CA PHE A 106 2.73 -7.07 -12.19
C PHE A 106 1.28 -7.05 -12.66
N ARG A 107 0.45 -7.94 -12.15
CA ARG A 107 -0.95 -8.09 -12.54
C ARG A 107 -1.82 -8.28 -11.31
N THR A 108 -2.96 -7.61 -11.26
CA THR A 108 -3.98 -7.90 -10.25
C THR A 108 -4.58 -9.29 -10.51
N LYS A 109 -4.93 -10.01 -9.44
CA LYS A 109 -5.43 -11.38 -9.57
C LYS A 109 -6.84 -11.46 -10.18
N ASP A 110 -7.69 -10.48 -9.86
CA ASP A 110 -9.12 -10.55 -10.19
C ASP A 110 -9.43 -10.09 -11.62
N ASP A 111 -8.76 -9.03 -12.09
CA ASP A 111 -9.04 -8.36 -13.35
C ASP A 111 -7.83 -8.23 -14.29
N ASN A 112 -6.69 -8.84 -13.94
CA ASN A 112 -5.45 -8.86 -14.73
C ASN A 112 -4.95 -7.45 -15.15
N LYS A 113 -5.26 -6.44 -14.34
CA LYS A 113 -4.85 -5.06 -14.55
C LYS A 113 -3.35 -4.91 -14.32
N PRO A 114 -2.63 -4.17 -15.18
CA PRO A 114 -1.20 -3.95 -15.01
C PRO A 114 -0.89 -3.17 -13.74
N ILE A 115 0.16 -3.61 -13.04
CA ILE A 115 0.72 -3.00 -11.85
C ILE A 115 2.13 -2.53 -12.16
N MET A 116 2.39 -1.27 -11.86
CA MET A 116 3.70 -0.64 -11.90
C MET A 116 4.12 -0.27 -10.48
N TYR A 117 5.40 -0.40 -10.17
CA TYR A 117 5.97 -0.01 -8.89
C TYR A 117 6.86 1.21 -9.08
N VAL A 118 6.53 2.31 -8.40
CA VAL A 118 7.29 3.55 -8.49
C VAL A 118 7.98 3.83 -7.16
N LYS A 119 9.29 4.05 -7.19
CA LYS A 119 10.08 4.45 -6.02
C LYS A 119 9.73 5.88 -5.63
N LEU A 120 9.05 6.05 -4.50
CA LEU A 120 8.60 7.34 -3.99
C LEU A 120 9.25 7.66 -2.64
N ASP A 121 9.73 8.90 -2.50
CA ASP A 121 9.99 9.44 -1.17
C ASP A 121 8.65 9.74 -0.49
N ARG A 122 8.26 8.85 0.43
CA ARG A 122 6.99 8.94 1.16
C ARG A 122 6.90 10.14 2.09
N THR A 123 8.03 10.73 2.46
CA THR A 123 8.02 11.97 3.24
C THR A 123 7.56 13.15 2.39
N ASN A 124 7.68 13.04 1.07
CA ASN A 124 7.32 14.07 0.12
C ASN A 124 5.93 13.81 -0.48
N ILE A 125 4.89 14.28 0.21
CA ILE A 125 3.49 14.23 -0.26
C ILE A 125 3.33 14.90 -1.64
N PHE A 126 4.16 15.90 -1.97
CA PHE A 126 4.09 16.56 -3.27
C PHE A 126 4.45 15.62 -4.43
N SER A 127 5.29 14.61 -4.21
CA SER A 127 5.60 13.61 -5.25
C SER A 127 4.35 12.84 -5.67
N ILE A 128 3.55 12.40 -4.70
CA ILE A 128 2.28 11.69 -4.96
C ILE A 128 1.30 12.63 -5.68
N TYR A 129 1.17 13.87 -5.19
CA TYR A 129 0.31 14.88 -5.81
C TYR A 129 0.72 15.20 -7.25
N ASN A 130 2.02 15.29 -7.54
CA ASN A 130 2.54 15.56 -8.88
C ASN A 130 2.25 14.41 -9.85
N ILE A 131 2.41 13.15 -9.41
CA ILE A 131 2.02 11.98 -10.19
C ILE A 131 0.54 12.06 -10.52
N TYR A 132 -0.27 12.36 -9.51
CA TYR A 132 -1.71 12.47 -9.67
C TYR A 132 -2.11 13.52 -10.69
N LYS A 133 -1.59 14.74 -10.53
CA LYS A 133 -1.87 15.84 -11.44
C LYS A 133 -1.42 15.52 -12.86
N ALA A 134 -0.26 14.88 -13.00
CA ALA A 134 0.26 14.52 -14.32
C ALA A 134 -0.56 13.39 -14.97
N PHE A 135 -1.01 12.39 -14.22
CA PHE A 135 -1.81 11.29 -14.76
C PHE A 135 -3.20 11.80 -15.18
N GLU A 136 -3.80 12.68 -14.39
CA GLU A 136 -5.04 13.37 -14.73
C GLU A 136 -4.89 14.19 -16.03
N GLN A 137 -3.84 15.01 -16.13
CA GLN A 137 -3.56 15.83 -17.32
C GLN A 137 -3.34 15.01 -18.58
N ASN A 138 -2.83 13.78 -18.45
CA ASN A 138 -2.60 12.86 -19.56
C ASN A 138 -3.72 11.82 -19.73
N ALA A 139 -4.84 11.97 -19.01
CA ALA A 139 -6.00 11.06 -19.03
C ALA A 139 -5.61 9.58 -18.82
N ILE A 140 -4.71 9.32 -17.87
CA ILE A 140 -4.25 7.98 -17.49
C ILE A 140 -5.09 7.50 -16.31
N PRO A 141 -6.05 6.57 -16.51
CA PRO A 141 -6.85 6.04 -15.41
C PRO A 141 -5.99 5.13 -14.52
N TYR A 142 -6.01 5.36 -13.21
CA TYR A 142 -5.15 4.65 -12.29
C TYR A 142 -5.68 4.60 -10.86
N LYS A 143 -5.16 3.65 -10.08
CA LYS A 143 -5.36 3.54 -8.62
C LYS A 143 -3.99 3.46 -7.95
N VAL A 144 -3.77 4.27 -6.92
CA VAL A 144 -2.56 4.16 -6.08
C VAL A 144 -2.82 3.12 -5.01
N GLY A 145 -1.87 2.22 -4.75
CA GLY A 145 -1.97 1.26 -3.64
C GLY A 145 -1.29 1.73 -2.36
N ASP A 146 -1.04 3.03 -2.20
CA ASP A 146 -0.45 3.62 -1.00
C ASP A 146 -1.54 4.16 -0.05
N PRO A 147 -1.74 3.52 1.11
CA PRO A 147 -2.73 3.96 2.08
C PRO A 147 -2.40 5.32 2.73
N LEU A 148 -1.15 5.79 2.65
CA LEU A 148 -0.72 7.04 3.29
C LEU A 148 -1.51 8.24 2.80
N PHE A 149 -1.66 8.40 1.48
CA PHE A 149 -2.34 9.57 0.92
C PHE A 149 -3.80 9.62 1.37
N MET A 150 -4.53 8.52 1.21
CA MET A 150 -5.92 8.43 1.63
C MET A 150 -6.08 8.60 3.14
N ARG A 151 -5.15 8.07 3.94
CA ARG A 151 -5.16 8.26 5.39
C ARG A 151 -4.92 9.73 5.76
N VAL A 152 -4.00 10.43 5.11
CA VAL A 152 -3.79 11.88 5.33
C VAL A 152 -5.07 12.65 4.99
N VAL A 153 -5.70 12.36 3.85
CA VAL A 153 -6.96 13.00 3.43
C VAL A 153 -8.08 12.70 4.44
N LEU A 154 -8.27 11.44 4.84
CA LEU A 154 -9.29 11.03 5.81
C LEU A 154 -9.04 11.61 7.20
N ASN A 155 -7.79 11.68 7.66
CA ASN A 155 -7.42 12.31 8.92
C ASN A 155 -7.71 13.81 8.88
N TYR A 156 -7.36 14.48 7.78
CA TYR A 156 -7.61 15.90 7.60
C TYR A 156 -9.11 16.19 7.56
N LEU A 157 -9.89 15.39 6.83
CA LEU A 157 -11.34 15.46 6.82
C LEU A 157 -11.93 15.20 8.20
N SER A 158 -11.46 14.18 8.91
CA SER A 158 -11.90 13.87 10.28
C SER A 158 -11.59 15.01 11.25
N PHE A 159 -10.42 15.64 11.12
CA PHE A 159 -10.03 16.80 11.90
C PHE A 159 -10.89 18.03 11.60
N ILE A 160 -11.22 18.29 10.33
CA ILE A 160 -12.16 19.34 9.94
C ILE A 160 -13.55 19.06 10.53
N LEU A 161 -14.04 17.83 10.38
CA LEU A 161 -15.36 17.43 10.88
C LEU A 161 -15.42 17.57 12.40
N LEU A 162 -14.30 17.29 13.07
CA LEU A 162 -14.10 17.54 14.50
C LEU A 162 -14.14 19.04 14.84
N LEU A 163 -13.40 19.89 14.14
CA LEU A 163 -13.42 21.34 14.35
C LEU A 163 -14.83 21.93 14.17
N LEU A 164 -15.59 21.38 13.23
CA LEU A 164 -16.99 21.72 13.02
C LEU A 164 -17.87 21.27 14.21
N LEU A 165 -17.59 20.11 14.82
CA LEU A 165 -18.34 19.59 15.97
C LEU A 165 -18.01 20.29 17.30
N PHE A 166 -16.77 20.79 17.52
CA PHE A 166 -16.31 21.33 18.81
C PHE A 166 -16.80 22.74 19.19
N GLY A 167 -17.63 23.37 18.37
CA GLY A 167 -18.48 24.47 18.85
C GLY A 167 -17.97 25.87 18.53
N PHE A 168 -17.61 26.09 17.27
CA PHE A 168 -17.72 27.41 16.68
C PHE A 168 -19.20 27.82 16.53
N GLY A 169 -19.51 29.11 16.71
CA GLY A 169 -20.85 29.65 16.44
C GLY A 169 -21.27 29.36 14.99
N CYS A 170 -22.57 29.37 14.67
CA CYS A 170 -23.08 29.00 13.33
C CYS A 170 -22.28 29.65 12.18
N ARG A 171 -21.85 30.90 12.33
CA ARG A 171 -21.04 31.62 11.34
C ARG A 171 -19.65 30.99 11.09
N THR A 172 -18.92 30.63 12.14
CA THR A 172 -17.58 30.05 11.99
C THR A 172 -17.63 28.59 11.51
N ARG A 173 -18.72 27.86 11.79
CA ARG A 173 -18.96 26.54 11.17
C ARG A 173 -19.16 26.62 9.67
N VAL A 174 -20.00 27.53 9.19
CA VAL A 174 -20.22 27.71 7.74
C VAL A 174 -18.91 28.10 7.04
N ILE A 175 -18.13 29.01 7.61
CA ILE A 175 -16.85 29.43 7.04
C ILE A 175 -15.85 28.26 6.99
N ILE A 176 -15.70 27.49 8.08
CA ILE A 176 -14.79 26.34 8.11
C ILE A 176 -15.25 25.26 7.13
N SER A 177 -16.55 24.98 7.03
CA SER A 177 -17.12 24.03 6.06
C SER A 177 -16.86 24.45 4.61
N ILE A 178 -17.02 25.74 4.29
CA ILE A 178 -16.70 26.28 2.96
C ILE A 178 -15.20 26.18 2.69
N LEU A 179 -14.35 26.59 3.65
CA LEU A 179 -12.90 26.50 3.49
C LEU A 179 -12.45 25.05 3.28
N SER A 180 -12.98 24.10 4.06
CA SER A 180 -12.70 22.68 3.88
C SER A 180 -13.23 22.13 2.56
N GLY A 181 -14.37 22.62 2.07
CA GLY A 181 -14.90 22.27 0.77
C GLY A 181 -14.02 22.78 -0.36
N VAL A 182 -13.54 24.01 -0.26
CA VAL A 182 -12.60 24.60 -1.22
C VAL A 182 -11.26 23.87 -1.19
N ILE A 183 -10.72 23.58 0.00
CA ILE A 183 -9.49 22.80 0.13
C ILE A 183 -9.70 21.40 -0.47
N ALA A 184 -10.75 20.67 -0.09
CA ALA A 184 -11.06 19.37 -0.66
C ALA A 184 -11.19 19.45 -2.20
N TYR A 185 -11.90 20.46 -2.72
CA TYR A 185 -12.08 20.70 -4.16
C TYR A 185 -10.74 20.96 -4.87
N LEU A 186 -9.83 21.73 -4.26
CA LEU A 186 -8.51 22.03 -4.83
C LEU A 186 -7.57 20.82 -4.88
N TYR A 187 -7.85 19.78 -4.08
CA TYR A 187 -7.03 18.56 -3.98
C TYR A 187 -7.73 17.31 -4.54
N MET A 188 -8.89 17.43 -5.22
CA MET A 188 -9.70 16.31 -5.71
C MET A 188 -9.78 16.24 -7.25
N ASP A 189 -10.12 15.04 -7.74
CA ASP A 189 -9.97 14.63 -9.15
C ASP A 189 -11.12 15.12 -9.99
N ALA A 190 -10.86 15.73 -11.14
CA ALA A 190 -11.89 16.19 -12.04
C ALA A 190 -12.78 15.04 -12.53
N SER A 191 -12.23 13.83 -12.67
CA SER A 191 -13.01 12.64 -13.04
C SER A 191 -13.97 12.20 -11.93
N SER A 192 -13.62 12.46 -10.67
CA SER A 192 -14.42 12.11 -9.50
C SER A 192 -15.23 13.30 -8.97
N LEU A 193 -15.01 14.50 -9.51
CA LEU A 193 -15.59 15.76 -9.04
C LEU A 193 -17.11 15.67 -8.97
N TYR A 194 -17.78 14.98 -9.89
CA TYR A 194 -19.23 14.84 -9.82
C TYR A 194 -19.68 13.98 -8.62
N LYS A 195 -19.00 12.86 -8.34
CA LYS A 195 -19.32 11.98 -7.20
C LYS A 195 -19.10 12.73 -5.88
N TYR A 196 -17.99 13.45 -5.78
CA TYR A 196 -17.67 14.26 -4.61
C TYR A 196 -18.51 15.52 -4.50
N SER A 197 -18.90 16.15 -5.60
CA SER A 197 -19.82 17.29 -5.61
C SER A 197 -21.18 16.87 -5.13
N VAL A 198 -21.70 15.71 -5.58
CA VAL A 198 -22.95 15.15 -5.05
C VAL A 198 -22.84 14.84 -3.57
N PHE A 199 -21.72 14.28 -3.12
CA PHE A 199 -21.45 14.02 -1.70
C PHE A 199 -21.36 15.32 -0.89
N PHE A 200 -20.66 16.33 -1.38
CA PHE A 200 -20.48 17.61 -0.72
C PHE A 200 -21.76 18.45 -0.71
N ILE A 201 -22.51 18.46 -1.81
CA ILE A 201 -23.85 19.04 -1.89
C ILE A 201 -24.80 18.32 -0.93
N GLY A 202 -24.76 16.99 -0.89
CA GLY A 202 -25.51 16.19 0.08
C GLY A 202 -25.13 16.53 1.52
N TYR A 203 -23.83 16.61 1.81
CA TYR A 203 -23.29 17.01 3.11
C TYR A 203 -23.72 18.43 3.51
N PHE A 204 -23.65 19.38 2.58
CA PHE A 204 -24.03 20.77 2.80
C PHE A 204 -25.54 20.93 2.96
N LEU A 205 -26.34 20.18 2.19
CA LEU A 205 -27.80 20.09 2.37
C LEU A 205 -28.15 19.52 3.73
N ILE A 206 -27.47 18.48 4.18
CA ILE A 206 -27.64 17.88 5.50
C ILE A 206 -27.31 18.92 6.60
N ILE A 207 -26.20 19.66 6.46
CA ILE A 207 -25.85 20.76 7.38
C ILE A 207 -26.93 21.85 7.37
N MET A 208 -27.38 22.27 6.20
CA MET A 208 -28.42 23.29 6.01
C MET A 208 -29.75 22.86 6.61
N ILE A 209 -30.13 21.59 6.45
CA ILE A 209 -31.32 20.99 7.06
C ILE A 209 -31.18 20.99 8.58
N VAL A 210 -30.01 20.62 9.12
CA VAL A 210 -29.75 20.64 10.57
C VAL A 210 -29.78 22.06 11.14
N GLU A 211 -29.15 23.02 10.47
CA GLU A 211 -29.15 24.42 10.86
C GLU A 211 -30.57 25.00 10.77
N SER A 212 -31.31 24.72 9.69
CA SER A 212 -32.71 25.10 9.48
C SER A 212 -33.61 24.55 10.60
N ILE A 213 -33.51 23.25 10.89
CA ILE A 213 -34.26 22.63 12.00
C ILE A 213 -33.82 23.21 13.35
N SER A 214 -32.53 23.49 13.54
CA SER A 214 -32.01 24.06 14.79
C SER A 214 -32.39 25.54 14.96
N PHE A 215 -32.62 26.28 13.88
CA PHE A 215 -33.14 27.66 13.87
C PHE A 215 -34.65 27.68 14.09
N SER A 216 -35.40 26.83 13.39
CA SER A 216 -36.85 26.66 13.52
C SER A 216 -37.24 26.16 14.93
N ASN A 217 -36.43 25.27 15.52
CA ASN A 217 -36.59 24.81 16.90
C ASN A 217 -36.17 25.84 17.98
N ARG A 218 -35.93 27.12 17.66
CA ARG A 218 -35.97 28.16 18.71
C ARG A 218 -37.37 28.25 19.37
N TYR A 219 -38.41 27.79 18.68
CA TYR A 219 -39.80 27.78 19.17
C TYR A 219 -40.30 26.42 19.69
N ILE A 220 -39.72 25.30 19.23
CA ILE A 220 -40.11 23.95 19.66
C ILE A 220 -39.06 23.39 20.64
N LYS A 221 -39.52 22.84 21.77
CA LYS A 221 -38.74 22.37 22.94
C LYS A 221 -37.32 21.87 22.57
N ARG A 222 -36.33 22.56 23.13
CA ARG A 222 -34.86 22.33 23.13
C ARG A 222 -34.34 20.87 23.24
N ASN A 223 -35.17 19.87 23.53
CA ASN A 223 -34.76 18.48 23.73
C ASN A 223 -34.46 17.72 22.42
N ASN A 224 -35.11 18.05 21.29
CA ASN A 224 -34.97 17.24 20.07
C ASN A 224 -33.73 17.60 19.23
N ILE A 225 -33.18 18.81 19.39
CA ILE A 225 -31.96 19.25 18.69
C ILE A 225 -30.74 18.38 19.06
N GLY A 226 -30.69 17.89 20.31
CA GLY A 226 -29.62 16.99 20.74
C GLY A 226 -29.63 15.67 19.98
N ILE A 227 -30.81 15.06 19.81
CA ILE A 227 -30.97 13.78 19.13
C ILE A 227 -30.61 13.89 17.64
N ILE A 228 -31.04 14.96 16.97
CA ILE A 228 -30.71 15.19 15.56
C ILE A 228 -29.20 15.36 15.37
N ARG A 229 -28.52 16.13 16.25
CA ARG A 229 -27.06 16.28 16.17
C ARG A 229 -26.33 14.97 16.41
N VAL A 230 -26.84 14.13 17.32
CA VAL A 230 -26.29 12.79 17.57
C VAL A 230 -26.45 11.92 16.34
N LEU A 231 -27.67 11.77 15.81
CA LEU A 231 -27.94 10.96 14.61
C LEU A 231 -27.08 11.40 13.43
N LEU A 232 -26.94 12.70 13.22
CA LEU A 232 -26.22 13.24 12.08
C LEU A 232 -24.70 13.15 12.26
N GLY A 233 -24.20 13.35 13.49
CA GLY A 233 -22.83 13.04 13.84
C GLY A 233 -22.51 11.57 13.60
N THR A 234 -23.42 10.67 13.95
CA THR A 234 -23.31 9.23 13.68
C THR A 234 -23.30 8.94 12.17
N ILE A 235 -24.16 9.55 11.37
CA ILE A 235 -24.16 9.35 9.91
C ILE A 235 -22.85 9.82 9.28
N LEU A 236 -22.42 11.05 9.60
CA LEU A 236 -21.16 11.62 9.09
C LEU A 236 -19.93 10.82 9.53
N PHE A 237 -20.06 10.08 10.63
CA PHE A 237 -19.03 9.22 11.18
C PHE A 237 -18.98 7.85 10.51
N ILE A 238 -20.13 7.27 10.13
CA ILE A 238 -20.16 5.99 9.41
C ILE A 238 -19.78 6.19 7.93
N LEU A 239 -19.97 7.40 7.41
CA LEU A 239 -19.73 7.76 6.01
C LEU A 239 -18.30 7.45 5.52
N PRO A 240 -17.20 7.76 6.26
CA PRO A 240 -15.86 7.27 5.93
C PRO A 240 -15.71 5.74 5.88
N SER A 241 -16.48 4.97 6.65
CA SER A 241 -16.46 3.50 6.60
C SER A 241 -17.15 2.94 5.35
N PHE A 242 -18.07 3.71 4.75
CA PHE A 242 -18.70 3.37 3.47
C PHE A 242 -17.94 3.92 2.27
N PHE A 243 -17.05 4.88 2.47
CA PHE A 243 -16.26 5.49 1.42
C PHE A 243 -15.45 4.48 0.58
N PRO A 244 -14.84 3.43 1.18
CA PRO A 244 -14.17 2.39 0.42
C PRO A 244 -15.09 1.53 -0.46
N ILE A 245 -16.42 1.62 -0.31
CA ILE A 245 -17.38 0.95 -1.21
C ILE A 245 -17.57 1.76 -2.51
N PHE A 246 -17.39 3.08 -2.45
CA PHE A 246 -17.54 3.96 -3.60
C PHE A 246 -16.27 4.11 -4.43
N ILE A 247 -15.12 3.87 -3.81
CA ILE A 247 -13.83 3.71 -4.49
C ILE A 247 -13.70 2.21 -4.74
N ASP A 248 -13.57 1.78 -5.99
CA ASP A 248 -13.37 0.36 -6.30
C ASP A 248 -12.01 -0.11 -5.75
N LEU A 249 -12.00 -0.51 -4.48
CA LEU A 249 -10.84 -1.01 -3.73
C LEU A 249 -10.88 -2.54 -3.61
N SER A 250 -11.66 -3.18 -4.49
CA SER A 250 -11.83 -4.63 -4.53
C SER A 250 -10.60 -5.35 -5.09
N ASN A 251 -9.80 -4.67 -5.93
CA ASN A 251 -8.60 -5.23 -6.54
C ASN A 251 -7.67 -5.83 -5.48
N THR A 252 -7.28 -7.08 -5.71
CA THR A 252 -6.27 -7.78 -4.92
C THR A 252 -4.90 -7.71 -5.58
N LEU A 253 -3.87 -7.51 -4.76
CA LEU A 253 -2.47 -7.46 -5.18
C LEU A 253 -1.56 -8.12 -4.13
N TYR A 254 -0.41 -8.59 -4.57
CA TYR A 254 0.59 -9.16 -3.67
C TYR A 254 1.35 -8.07 -2.92
N THR A 255 1.35 -8.18 -1.60
CA THR A 255 2.10 -7.30 -0.71
C THR A 255 3.11 -8.07 0.12
N PRO A 256 4.31 -7.51 0.33
CA PRO A 256 5.35 -8.13 1.11
C PRO A 256 5.01 -8.06 2.60
N ILE A 257 5.16 -9.19 3.26
CA ILE A 257 5.10 -9.31 4.70
C ILE A 257 6.51 -9.60 5.20
N PRO A 258 7.04 -8.69 6.03
CA PRO A 258 8.39 -8.85 6.53
C PRO A 258 8.44 -10.05 7.47
N LEU A 259 9.51 -10.84 7.36
CA LEU A 259 9.90 -11.73 8.46
C LEU A 259 10.48 -10.89 9.61
N GLU A 260 10.41 -11.43 10.84
CA GLU A 260 10.94 -10.75 12.03
C GLU A 260 12.46 -10.59 11.95
N GLU A 261 13.12 -11.53 11.29
CA GLU A 261 14.55 -11.55 11.05
C GLU A 261 15.02 -10.43 10.12
N THR A 262 16.23 -9.94 10.37
CA THR A 262 16.86 -8.87 9.58
C THR A 262 18.01 -9.41 8.74
N GLY A 263 18.19 -8.86 7.54
CA GLY A 263 19.29 -9.25 6.65
C GLY A 263 18.98 -10.47 5.79
N PHE A 264 19.80 -10.70 4.76
CA PHE A 264 19.57 -11.69 3.70
C PHE A 264 20.34 -13.01 3.94
N GLY A 265 20.53 -13.44 5.19
CA GLY A 265 21.21 -14.72 5.48
C GLY A 265 20.44 -15.92 4.93
N TYR A 266 21.13 -17.06 4.73
CA TYR A 266 20.55 -18.29 4.18
C TYR A 266 19.29 -18.75 4.93
N GLU A 267 19.37 -18.83 6.26
CA GLU A 267 18.23 -19.23 7.10
C GLU A 267 17.00 -18.33 6.86
N ASN A 268 17.20 -17.01 6.80
CA ASN A 268 16.12 -16.06 6.57
C ASN A 268 15.51 -16.20 5.16
N LEU A 269 16.35 -16.47 4.15
CA LEU A 269 15.92 -16.74 2.77
C LEU A 269 15.13 -18.05 2.70
N GLU A 270 15.61 -19.10 3.35
CA GLU A 270 14.93 -20.40 3.43
C GLU A 270 13.56 -20.26 4.11
N ASN A 271 13.50 -19.55 5.25
CA ASN A 271 12.28 -19.28 5.99
C ASN A 271 11.22 -18.50 5.18
N SER A 272 11.66 -17.72 4.19
CA SER A 272 10.78 -16.96 3.28
C SER A 272 10.50 -17.66 1.95
N PHE A 273 11.14 -18.79 1.66
CA PHE A 273 10.91 -19.54 0.44
C PHE A 273 9.47 -20.05 0.36
N ASP A 274 8.83 -19.81 -0.79
CA ASP A 274 7.46 -20.21 -1.07
C ASP A 274 7.28 -20.30 -2.59
N GLU A 275 7.31 -21.51 -3.14
CA GLU A 275 7.24 -21.75 -4.59
C GLU A 275 6.01 -21.13 -5.27
N SER A 276 4.96 -20.84 -4.50
CA SER A 276 3.70 -20.29 -5.02
C SER A 276 3.75 -18.77 -5.28
N THR A 277 4.76 -18.06 -4.78
CA THR A 277 4.83 -16.59 -4.90
C THR A 277 6.21 -16.06 -5.30
N PRO A 278 6.31 -15.02 -6.15
CA PRO A 278 7.59 -14.49 -6.61
C PRO A 278 8.23 -13.56 -5.57
N ASN A 279 9.08 -14.10 -4.70
CA ASN A 279 9.85 -13.34 -3.72
C ASN A 279 11.38 -13.47 -3.93
N ILE A 280 12.17 -12.77 -3.10
CA ILE A 280 13.64 -12.79 -3.23
C ILE A 280 14.25 -14.18 -3.05
N SER A 281 13.66 -15.01 -2.19
CA SER A 281 14.15 -16.38 -1.95
C SER A 281 13.89 -17.28 -3.15
N ASN A 282 12.74 -17.14 -3.80
CA ASN A 282 12.49 -17.80 -5.07
C ASN A 282 13.41 -17.28 -6.17
N TYR A 283 13.75 -16.00 -6.16
CA TYR A 283 14.72 -15.46 -7.12
C TYR A 283 16.13 -16.03 -6.89
N PHE A 284 16.53 -16.20 -5.62
CA PHE A 284 17.77 -16.87 -5.24
C PHE A 284 17.76 -18.34 -5.67
N THR A 285 16.70 -19.08 -5.39
CA THR A 285 16.52 -20.46 -5.85
C THR A 285 16.56 -20.57 -7.37
N HIS A 286 15.90 -19.65 -8.08
CA HIS A 286 15.94 -19.59 -9.53
C HIS A 286 17.34 -19.32 -10.06
N TYR A 287 18.05 -18.34 -9.51
CA TYR A 287 19.44 -18.05 -9.88
C TYR A 287 20.35 -19.26 -9.64
N ALA A 288 20.22 -19.91 -8.48
CA ALA A 288 20.97 -21.11 -8.14
C ALA A 288 20.71 -22.24 -9.13
N TYR A 289 19.44 -22.52 -9.39
CA TYR A 289 19.03 -23.53 -10.36
C TYR A 289 19.54 -23.24 -11.77
N GLN A 290 19.42 -21.99 -12.25
CA GLN A 290 19.91 -21.66 -13.59
C GLN A 290 21.43 -21.85 -13.69
N LYS A 291 22.20 -21.61 -12.62
CA LYS A 291 23.64 -21.92 -12.61
C LYS A 291 23.93 -23.42 -12.53
N SER A 292 23.15 -24.19 -11.77
CA SER A 292 23.38 -25.62 -11.55
C SER A 292 22.73 -26.53 -12.59
N PHE A 293 21.83 -26.00 -13.43
CA PHE A 293 20.99 -26.74 -14.37
C PHE A 293 21.78 -27.69 -15.28
N LEU A 294 22.90 -27.24 -15.85
CA LEU A 294 23.74 -28.05 -16.74
C LEU A 294 24.44 -29.23 -16.04
N TYR A 295 24.50 -29.17 -14.71
CA TYR A 295 25.08 -30.21 -13.86
C TYR A 295 24.02 -31.16 -13.30
N GLY A 296 22.77 -31.06 -13.77
CA GLY A 296 21.69 -32.00 -13.44
C GLY A 296 21.04 -31.77 -12.08
N ASP A 297 21.26 -30.61 -11.47
CA ASP A 297 20.63 -30.24 -10.20
C ASP A 297 19.12 -29.97 -10.37
N LYS A 298 18.39 -30.02 -9.25
CA LYS A 298 16.94 -29.82 -9.23
C LYS A 298 16.59 -28.40 -8.80
N TYR A 299 15.41 -27.93 -9.21
CA TYR A 299 14.85 -26.69 -8.70
C TYR A 299 14.40 -26.88 -7.24
N LEU A 300 15.32 -26.67 -6.30
CA LEU A 300 15.11 -26.74 -4.86
C LEU A 300 15.86 -25.58 -4.21
N PHE A 301 15.38 -25.11 -3.04
CA PHE A 301 16.11 -24.08 -2.30
C PHE A 301 17.54 -24.57 -1.98
N PRO A 302 18.58 -23.80 -2.31
CA PRO A 302 19.97 -24.21 -2.10
C PRO A 302 20.33 -24.21 -0.62
N THR A 303 20.51 -25.40 -0.04
CA THR A 303 20.90 -25.55 1.38
C THR A 303 22.35 -25.10 1.59
N TYR A 304 22.58 -24.35 2.67
CA TYR A 304 23.91 -23.88 3.03
C TYR A 304 24.93 -25.03 3.16
N GLY A 305 26.11 -24.85 2.56
CA GLY A 305 27.21 -25.81 2.54
C GLY A 305 27.09 -26.93 1.50
N ASN A 306 25.94 -27.08 0.83
CA ASN A 306 25.80 -28.06 -0.25
C ASN A 306 26.64 -27.63 -1.45
N SER A 307 27.29 -28.62 -2.08
CA SER A 307 28.15 -28.41 -3.24
C SER A 307 27.52 -29.03 -4.49
N VAL A 308 27.60 -28.31 -5.62
CA VAL A 308 27.29 -28.88 -6.93
C VAL A 308 28.56 -29.51 -7.48
N THR A 309 28.55 -30.81 -7.73
CA THR A 309 29.70 -31.58 -8.21
C THR A 309 29.45 -32.14 -9.61
N ILE A 310 30.54 -32.33 -10.35
CA ILE A 310 30.55 -33.11 -11.59
C ILE A 310 31.57 -34.24 -11.49
N ASP A 311 31.28 -35.34 -12.17
CA ASP A 311 32.22 -36.44 -12.29
C ASP A 311 33.28 -36.11 -13.35
N GLU A 312 34.53 -36.00 -12.93
CA GLU A 312 35.68 -35.91 -13.81
C GLU A 312 36.31 -37.29 -13.94
N PHE A 313 36.31 -37.82 -15.16
CA PHE A 313 36.92 -39.10 -15.47
C PHE A 313 38.31 -38.87 -16.06
N LYS A 314 39.34 -39.37 -15.38
CA LYS A 314 40.73 -39.31 -15.84
C LYS A 314 41.25 -40.71 -16.12
N ARG A 315 41.94 -40.89 -17.24
CA ARG A 315 42.61 -42.15 -17.53
C ARG A 315 43.95 -42.21 -16.82
N GLU A 316 44.15 -43.22 -15.99
CA GLU A 316 45.40 -43.51 -15.29
C GLU A 316 45.88 -44.89 -15.73
N ASP A 317 46.96 -44.92 -16.52
CA ASP A 317 47.53 -46.11 -17.16
C ASP A 317 46.46 -46.99 -17.87
N TYR A 318 45.96 -47.99 -17.14
CA TYR A 318 45.05 -49.03 -17.62
C TYR A 318 43.62 -48.93 -17.06
N TYR A 319 43.31 -47.98 -16.17
CA TYR A 319 41.97 -47.79 -15.62
C TYR A 319 41.47 -46.34 -15.75
N LEU A 320 40.16 -46.16 -15.56
CA LEU A 320 39.51 -44.85 -15.51
C LEU A 320 39.29 -44.51 -14.02
N SER A 321 39.94 -43.45 -13.53
CA SER A 321 39.63 -42.90 -12.20
C SER A 321 38.48 -41.91 -12.34
N ARG A 322 37.55 -41.96 -11.38
CA ARG A 322 36.44 -41.00 -11.25
C ARG A 322 36.75 -40.13 -10.04
N ASN A 323 36.86 -38.83 -10.26
CA ASN A 323 37.01 -37.84 -9.20
C ASN A 323 35.82 -36.89 -9.24
N GLU A 324 35.25 -36.58 -8.08
CA GLU A 324 34.22 -35.56 -7.98
C GLU A 324 34.88 -34.18 -7.94
N LYS A 325 34.53 -33.34 -8.90
CA LYS A 325 34.98 -31.95 -8.96
C LYS A 325 33.85 -31.05 -8.49
N VAL A 326 34.08 -30.30 -7.42
CA VAL A 326 33.16 -29.25 -6.96
C VAL A 326 33.19 -28.10 -7.97
N VAL A 327 32.02 -27.74 -8.48
CA VAL A 327 31.83 -26.58 -9.37
C VAL A 327 31.64 -25.31 -8.53
N PHE A 328 30.74 -25.37 -7.55
CA PHE A 328 30.54 -24.31 -6.55
C PHE A 328 29.85 -24.87 -5.30
N THR A 329 29.91 -24.11 -4.22
CA THR A 329 29.29 -24.40 -2.93
C THR A 329 28.29 -23.29 -2.59
N TYR A 330 27.14 -23.65 -2.06
CA TYR A 330 26.15 -22.69 -1.57
C TYR A 330 26.56 -22.17 -0.19
N ASP A 331 27.48 -21.21 -0.14
CA ASP A 331 28.00 -20.58 1.07
C ASP A 331 27.80 -19.05 1.05
N ASP A 332 28.36 -18.35 2.04
CA ASP A 332 28.24 -16.89 2.18
C ASP A 332 28.85 -16.13 0.98
N ASP A 333 29.87 -16.70 0.32
CA ASP A 333 30.47 -16.12 -0.88
C ASP A 333 29.48 -16.21 -2.05
N TYR A 334 28.81 -17.36 -2.22
CA TYR A 334 27.76 -17.54 -3.22
C TYR A 334 26.56 -16.60 -3.00
N LEU A 335 26.13 -16.44 -1.75
CA LEU A 335 25.07 -15.49 -1.40
C LEU A 335 25.50 -14.05 -1.69
N SER A 336 26.74 -13.69 -1.38
CA SER A 336 27.30 -12.37 -1.68
C SER A 336 27.37 -12.11 -3.19
N GLU A 337 27.70 -13.14 -3.99
CA GLU A 337 27.64 -13.10 -5.44
C GLU A 337 26.20 -12.84 -5.94
N PHE A 338 25.22 -13.58 -5.42
CA PHE A 338 23.81 -13.37 -5.77
C PHE A 338 23.31 -11.96 -5.40
N LEU A 339 23.66 -11.44 -4.22
CA LEU A 339 23.27 -10.10 -3.80
C LEU A 339 23.95 -9.00 -4.63
N SER A 340 25.13 -9.29 -5.19
CA SER A 340 25.82 -8.41 -6.15
C SER A 340 25.15 -8.48 -7.52
N TYR A 341 24.74 -9.67 -7.97
CA TYR A 341 23.93 -9.84 -9.17
C TYR A 341 22.57 -9.13 -9.05
N CYS A 342 21.95 -9.13 -7.86
CA CYS A 342 20.73 -8.36 -7.63
C CYS A 342 20.92 -6.85 -7.87
N ASP A 343 22.13 -6.32 -7.70
CA ASP A 343 22.40 -4.90 -7.98
C ASP A 343 22.47 -4.59 -9.49
N THR A 344 22.66 -5.60 -10.35
CA THR A 344 22.72 -5.41 -11.81
C THR A 344 21.31 -5.37 -12.42
N THR A 345 20.36 -6.15 -11.88
CA THR A 345 19.00 -6.24 -12.43
C THR A 345 18.00 -5.29 -11.75
N ALA A 346 16.99 -4.83 -12.49
CA ALA A 346 15.95 -3.97 -11.93
C ALA A 346 15.10 -4.69 -10.87
N LEU A 347 14.78 -5.96 -11.12
CA LEU A 347 14.01 -6.81 -10.21
C LEU A 347 14.81 -7.19 -8.94
N GLY A 348 16.10 -7.47 -9.07
CA GLY A 348 16.98 -7.71 -7.93
C GLY A 348 17.08 -6.48 -7.02
N ARG A 349 17.27 -5.29 -7.59
CA ARG A 349 17.27 -4.02 -6.84
C ARG A 349 15.93 -3.78 -6.17
N PHE A 350 14.82 -4.07 -6.85
CA PHE A 350 13.47 -3.96 -6.29
C PHE A 350 13.29 -4.82 -5.03
N TYR A 351 13.74 -6.07 -5.05
CA TYR A 351 13.71 -6.94 -3.88
C TYR A 351 14.68 -6.51 -2.79
N LYS A 352 15.92 -6.14 -3.15
CA LYS A 352 16.96 -5.73 -2.20
C LYS A 352 16.60 -4.42 -1.49
N ASP A 353 15.94 -3.49 -2.16
CA ASP A 353 15.42 -2.24 -1.60
C ASP A 353 14.39 -2.45 -0.47
N TYR A 354 13.82 -3.65 -0.33
CA TYR A 354 13.01 -4.01 0.84
C TYR A 354 13.86 -4.19 2.11
N GLY A 355 15.15 -4.50 1.96
CA GLY A 355 16.15 -4.57 3.03
C GLY A 355 16.19 -5.87 3.85
N ARG A 356 15.29 -6.82 3.58
CA ARG A 356 15.23 -8.14 4.22
C ARG A 356 14.38 -9.12 3.40
N PRO A 357 14.44 -10.43 3.67
CA PRO A 357 13.52 -11.39 3.07
C PRO A 357 12.06 -11.16 3.52
N PHE A 358 11.12 -11.55 2.65
CA PHE A 358 9.69 -11.34 2.84
C PHE A 358 8.90 -12.46 2.17
N LYS A 359 7.68 -12.69 2.68
CA LYS A 359 6.66 -13.50 1.99
C LYS A 359 5.68 -12.59 1.28
N LEU A 360 4.98 -13.12 0.28
CA LEU A 360 3.91 -12.39 -0.37
C LEU A 360 2.57 -12.91 0.10
N GLU A 361 1.72 -11.99 0.54
CA GLU A 361 0.32 -12.28 0.78
C GLU A 361 -0.54 -11.48 -0.19
N LEU A 362 -1.61 -12.12 -0.63
CA LEU A 362 -2.62 -11.49 -1.45
C LEU A 362 -3.53 -10.65 -0.55
N ASN A 363 -3.47 -9.33 -0.71
CA ASN A 363 -4.29 -8.39 0.03
C ASN A 363 -5.20 -7.61 -0.91
N SER A 364 -6.43 -7.33 -0.47
CA SER A 364 -7.25 -6.34 -1.17
C SER A 364 -6.69 -4.95 -0.92
N LEU A 365 -6.82 -4.04 -1.88
CA LEU A 365 -6.53 -2.63 -1.62
C LEU A 365 -7.27 -2.17 -0.36
N LEU A 366 -8.54 -2.56 -0.22
CA LEU A 366 -9.33 -2.28 0.96
C LEU A 366 -8.62 -2.69 2.27
N SER A 367 -8.09 -3.91 2.37
CA SER A 367 -7.40 -4.36 3.58
C SER A 367 -6.14 -3.55 3.88
N LEU A 368 -5.43 -3.07 2.85
CA LEU A 368 -4.29 -2.16 3.00
C LEU A 368 -4.72 -0.77 3.51
N TYR A 369 -5.87 -0.28 3.07
CA TYR A 369 -6.46 0.98 3.54
C TYR A 369 -7.08 0.87 4.93
N THR A 370 -7.62 -0.29 5.30
CA THR A 370 -8.36 -0.50 6.53
C THR A 370 -7.57 -1.31 7.53
N ASN A 371 -6.77 -0.66 8.37
CA ASN A 371 -6.26 -1.34 9.55
C ASN A 371 -7.38 -1.40 10.60
N SER A 372 -7.76 -2.61 11.03
CA SER A 372 -8.90 -2.87 11.95
C SER A 372 -8.87 -2.02 13.22
N LYS A 373 -7.67 -1.64 13.69
CA LYS A 373 -7.47 -0.80 14.87
C LYS A 373 -7.90 0.66 14.65
N GLU A 374 -7.89 1.15 13.42
CA GLU A 374 -8.27 2.53 13.08
C GLU A 374 -9.77 2.75 13.26
N TYR A 375 -10.59 1.77 12.83
CA TYR A 375 -12.01 1.76 13.15
C TYR A 375 -12.30 1.70 14.65
N THR A 376 -11.42 1.06 15.44
CA THR A 376 -11.54 1.06 16.90
C THR A 376 -11.33 2.47 17.47
N TYR A 377 -10.30 3.20 17.04
CA TYR A 377 -10.05 4.58 17.52
C TYR A 377 -11.13 5.55 17.06
N VAL A 378 -11.54 5.42 15.80
CA VAL A 378 -12.68 6.15 15.23
C VAL A 378 -13.92 5.82 16.10
N GLY A 379 -14.20 4.55 16.40
CA GLY A 379 -15.29 4.11 17.28
C GLY A 379 -15.26 4.72 18.69
N ILE A 380 -14.08 4.71 19.34
CA ILE A 380 -13.87 5.34 20.65
C ILE A 380 -14.17 6.85 20.56
N LEU A 381 -13.77 7.49 19.46
CA LEU A 381 -14.04 8.90 19.22
C LEU A 381 -15.53 9.21 19.11
N ALA A 382 -16.30 8.40 18.37
CA ALA A 382 -17.75 8.54 18.32
C ALA A 382 -18.40 8.38 19.70
N ILE A 383 -17.93 7.42 20.50
CA ILE A 383 -18.42 7.20 21.86
C ILE A 383 -18.13 8.43 22.74
N CYS A 384 -16.90 8.96 22.70
CA CYS A 384 -16.53 10.18 23.43
C CYS A 384 -17.38 11.38 23.00
N MET A 385 -17.63 11.54 21.69
CA MET A 385 -18.49 12.60 21.17
C MET A 385 -19.94 12.43 21.63
N PHE A 386 -20.48 11.21 21.59
CA PHE A 386 -21.80 10.87 22.09
C PHE A 386 -21.94 11.26 23.56
N PHE A 387 -21.00 10.85 24.43
CA PHE A 387 -21.02 11.22 25.85
C PHE A 387 -20.88 12.72 26.09
N SER A 388 -20.04 13.41 25.31
CA SER A 388 -19.88 14.87 25.43
C SER A 388 -21.22 15.60 25.22
N SER A 389 -22.09 15.08 24.34
CA SER A 389 -23.40 15.67 24.05
C SER A 389 -24.36 15.66 25.27
N PHE A 390 -24.24 14.68 26.17
CA PHE A 390 -25.05 14.60 27.38
C PHE A 390 -24.67 15.66 28.41
N PHE A 391 -23.39 16.01 28.52
CA PHE A 391 -22.90 17.05 29.43
C PHE A 391 -23.29 18.48 28.99
N PHE A 392 -23.73 18.66 27.75
CA PHE A 392 -24.30 19.93 27.27
C PHE A 392 -25.76 20.15 27.69
N LYS A 393 -26.41 19.17 28.35
CA LYS A 393 -27.76 19.35 28.90
C LYS A 393 -27.68 20.36 30.06
N LYS A 394 -27.89 21.63 29.71
CA LYS A 394 -27.93 22.77 30.62
C LYS A 394 -28.82 22.38 31.81
N GLY A 395 -28.22 22.25 33.00
CA GLY A 395 -28.97 22.20 34.24
C GLY A 395 -29.95 23.36 34.18
N ARG A 396 -31.25 23.04 34.04
CA ARG A 396 -32.27 24.06 34.13
C ARG A 396 -32.10 24.64 35.51
N ASP A 397 -31.68 25.91 35.54
CA ASP A 397 -31.90 26.76 36.68
C ASP A 397 -33.30 26.45 37.19
N LYS A 398 -33.35 25.82 38.37
CA LYS A 398 -34.59 25.73 39.14
C LYS A 398 -35.02 27.18 39.27
N LYS A 399 -36.00 27.59 38.47
CA LYS A 399 -36.62 28.89 38.62
C LYS A 399 -37.03 28.98 40.08
N LEU A 400 -36.47 29.99 40.73
CA LEU A 400 -36.81 30.49 42.04
C LEU A 400 -38.32 30.42 42.21
N LYS A 401 -38.77 29.68 43.24
CA LYS A 401 -40.07 29.93 43.85
C LYS A 401 -39.95 31.31 44.49
N TYR A 402 -40.59 32.31 43.90
CA TYR A 402 -41.10 33.46 44.62
C TYR A 402 -42.61 33.37 44.59
#